data_AF-I3DY43-F1
#
_entry.id   AF-I3DY43-F1
#
_cell.length_a   1.000
_cell.length_b   1.000
_cell.length_c   1.000
_cell.angle_alpha   90.00
_cell.angle_beta   90.00
_cell.angle_gamma   90.00
#
_symmetry.space_group_name_H-M   'P 1'
#
loop_
_entity.id
_entity.type
_entity.pdbx_description
1 polymer ?
#
loop_
_entity_poly.entity_id
_entity_poly.type
_entity_poly.pdbx_seq_one_letter_code
_entity_poly.pdbx_strand_id
1 'polypeptide(L)' 'MRDHPVIEQINRTGFPNMISQPVHAGIDYFGSEILAGDEIVIDENTGEVVLKENLEDYLVEVYEFRFTTAE' A
#
# COMPACT_ATOMS: atom_id res chain seq x y z
N MET A 1 22.16 -21.64 -30.43
CA MET A 1 21.13 -21.17 -29.49
C MET A 1 19.81 -21.18 -30.24
N ARG A 2 18.88 -22.08 -29.90
CA ARG A 2 17.50 -21.95 -30.40
C ARG A 2 16.75 -21.20 -29.31
N ASP A 3 16.32 -19.98 -29.60
CA ASP A 3 15.48 -19.23 -28.69
C ASP A 3 14.23 -20.07 -28.39
N HIS A 4 13.98 -20.29 -27.10
CA HIS A 4 12.79 -21.01 -26.66
C HIS A 4 11.58 -20.17 -27.09
N PRO A 5 10.50 -20.73 -27.66
CA PRO A 5 9.35 -19.97 -28.19
C PRO A 5 8.75 -18.99 -27.16
N VAL A 6 8.97 -19.27 -25.88
CA VAL A 6 8.60 -18.41 -24.75
C VAL A 6 9.33 -17.05 -24.78
N ILE A 7 10.61 -17.02 -25.15
CA ILE A 7 11.43 -15.79 -25.21
C ILE A 7 10.98 -14.91 -26.37
N GLU A 8 10.77 -15.49 -27.57
CA GLU A 8 10.21 -14.75 -28.72
C GLU A 8 8.82 -14.20 -28.42
N GLN A 9 8.00 -14.97 -27.70
CA GLN A 9 6.67 -14.51 -27.31
C GLN A 9 6.74 -13.35 -26.30
N ILE A 10 7.59 -13.43 -25.27
CA ILE A 10 7.79 -12.33 -24.31
C ILE A 10 8.32 -11.07 -25.01
N ASN A 11 9.29 -11.20 -25.91
CA ASN A 11 9.81 -10.07 -26.68
C ASN A 11 8.74 -9.44 -27.61
N ARG A 12 7.79 -10.25 -28.10
CA ARG A 12 6.72 -9.80 -29.01
C ARG A 12 5.49 -9.24 -28.30
N THR A 13 5.13 -9.76 -27.13
CA THR A 13 3.88 -9.41 -26.42
C THR A 13 4.10 -8.70 -25.09
N GLY A 14 5.35 -8.55 -24.64
CA GLY A 14 5.68 -8.22 -23.25
C GLY A 14 5.45 -9.41 -22.31
N PHE A 15 5.75 -9.23 -21.03
CA PHE A 15 5.36 -10.18 -19.99
C PHE A 15 3.84 -10.23 -19.88
N PRO A 16 3.19 -11.40 -19.98
CA PRO A 16 1.78 -11.50 -19.66
C PRO A 16 1.61 -11.10 -18.19
N ASN A 17 0.86 -10.03 -17.95
CA ASN A 17 0.53 -9.55 -16.62
C ASN A 17 -0.49 -10.54 -15.99
N MET A 18 -0.01 -11.73 -15.63
CA MET A 18 -0.83 -12.87 -15.16
C MET A 18 -1.24 -12.73 -13.70
N ILE A 19 -0.84 -11.65 -13.03
CA ILE A 19 -1.23 -11.30 -11.67
C ILE A 19 -1.60 -9.83 -11.74
N SER A 20 -2.88 -9.51 -11.67
CA SER A 20 -3.34 -8.13 -11.50
C SER A 20 -2.77 -7.63 -10.18
N GLN A 21 -1.63 -6.95 -10.21
CA GLN A 21 -1.14 -6.27 -9.03
C GLN A 21 -2.21 -5.25 -8.61
N PRO A 22 -2.56 -5.16 -7.31
CA PRO A 22 -3.50 -4.16 -6.84
C PRO A 22 -3.02 -2.79 -7.30
N VAL A 23 -3.94 -1.93 -7.72
CA VAL A 23 -3.57 -0.59 -8.20
C VAL A 23 -2.96 0.17 -7.02
N HIS A 24 -1.67 0.53 -7.15
CA HIS A 24 -0.98 1.34 -6.15
C HIS A 24 -1.69 2.70 -6.04
N ALA A 25 -2.21 2.99 -4.86
CA ALA A 25 -3.00 4.19 -4.56
C ALA A 25 -2.21 5.24 -3.77
N GLY A 26 -1.03 4.90 -3.24
CA GLY A 26 -0.14 5.82 -2.56
C GLY A 26 0.73 5.13 -1.51
N ILE A 27 1.24 5.94 -0.59
CA ILE A 27 2.05 5.48 0.55
C ILE A 27 1.48 6.14 1.81
N ASP A 28 1.39 5.36 2.88
CA ASP A 28 1.03 5.80 4.22
C ASP A 28 2.16 6.67 4.82
N TYR A 29 1.83 7.50 5.82
CA TYR A 29 2.74 8.16 6.75
C TYR A 29 3.93 7.28 7.18
N PHE A 30 3.70 6.00 7.48
CA PHE A 30 4.76 5.06 7.88
C PHE A 30 5.58 4.47 6.72
N GLY A 31 5.29 4.85 5.48
CA GLY A 31 5.94 4.33 4.27
C GLY A 31 5.38 2.99 3.79
N SER A 32 4.26 2.53 4.36
CA SER A 32 3.53 1.33 3.90
C SER A 32 2.78 1.63 2.60
N GLU A 33 2.83 0.70 1.63
CA GLU A 33 2.10 0.88 0.38
C GLU A 33 0.58 0.84 0.62
N ILE A 34 -0.13 1.82 0.06
CA ILE A 34 -1.59 1.87 0.02
C ILE A 34 -2.04 1.31 -1.31
N LEU A 35 -2.92 0.32 -1.27
CA LEU A 35 -3.50 -0.34 -2.44
C LEU A 35 -4.96 0.06 -2.60
N ALA A 36 -5.46 0.02 -3.84
CA ALA A 36 -6.86 0.30 -4.11
C ALA A 36 -7.78 -0.70 -3.40
N GLY A 37 -8.60 -0.18 -2.49
CA GLY A 37 -9.50 -0.97 -1.65
C GLY A 37 -9.10 -1.01 -0.18
N ASP A 38 -7.90 -0.54 0.16
CA ASP A 38 -7.47 -0.42 1.55
C ASP A 38 -8.27 0.65 2.30
N GLU A 39 -8.50 0.41 3.59
CA GLU A 39 -9.10 1.41 4.46
C GLU A 39 -8.03 2.41 4.91
N ILE A 40 -8.24 3.69 4.59
CA ILE A 40 -7.35 4.79 4.97
C ILE A 40 -8.07 5.80 5.85
N VAL A 41 -7.27 6.55 6.60
CA VAL A 41 -7.66 7.70 7.41
C VAL A 41 -6.84 8.89 6.93
N ILE A 42 -7.48 10.04 6.80
CA ILE A 42 -6.82 11.28 6.38
C ILE A 42 -6.85 12.21 7.59
N ASP A 43 -5.69 12.65 8.08
CA ASP A 43 -5.65 13.77 9.02
C ASP A 43 -5.78 15.07 8.24
N GLU A 44 -6.99 15.63 8.22
CA GLU A 44 -7.29 16.89 7.54
C GLU A 44 -6.50 18.10 8.09
N ASN A 45 -5.89 17.99 9.28
CA ASN A 45 -5.09 19.08 9.85
C ASN A 45 -3.68 19.14 9.25
N THR A 46 -3.06 18.00 8.97
CA THR A 46 -1.70 17.90 8.42
C THR A 46 -1.69 17.55 6.92
N GLY A 47 -2.75 16.92 6.42
CA GLY A 47 -2.84 16.36 5.07
C GLY A 47 -2.23 14.97 4.94
N GLU A 48 -1.81 14.35 6.05
CA GLU A 48 -1.21 13.01 6.05
C GLU A 48 -2.28 11.92 5.86
N VAL A 49 -1.88 10.86 5.17
CA VAL A 49 -2.73 9.69 4.91
C VAL A 49 -2.15 8.50 5.65
N VAL A 50 -3.01 7.82 6.42
CA VAL A 50 -2.63 6.68 7.25
C VAL A 50 -3.50 5.49 6.94
N LEU A 51 -2.92 4.29 6.79
CA LEU A 51 -3.71 3.07 6.72
C LEU A 51 -4.44 2.88 8.05
N LYS A 52 -5.71 2.48 8.00
CA LYS A 52 -6.53 2.35 9.20
C LYS A 52 -5.94 1.37 10.23
N GLU A 53 -5.21 0.36 9.77
CA GLU A 53 -4.47 -0.57 10.64
C GLU A 53 -3.34 0.09 11.43
N ASN A 54 -2.74 1.17 10.90
CA ASN A 54 -1.65 1.92 11.53
C ASN A 54 -2.16 3.16 12.31
N LEU A 55 -3.48 3.36 12.39
CA LEU A 55 -4.07 4.55 13.02
C LEU A 55 -3.71 4.65 14.50
N GLU A 56 -3.77 3.55 15.25
CA GLU A 56 -3.45 3.57 16.68
C GLU A 56 -2.00 4.01 16.91
N ASP A 57 -1.07 3.44 16.14
CA ASP A 57 0.36 3.81 16.20
C ASP A 57 0.56 5.28 15.83
N TYR A 58 -0.11 5.76 14.78
CA TYR A 58 -0.07 7.18 14.39
C TYR A 58 -0.55 8.11 15.51
N LEU A 59 -1.66 7.77 16.17
CA LEU A 59 -2.20 8.56 17.27
C LEU A 59 -1.29 8.57 18.50
N VAL A 60 -0.62 7.46 18.79
CA VAL A 60 0.36 7.37 19.88
C VAL A 60 1.62 8.15 19.55
N GLU A 61 2.21 7.96 18.37
CA GLU A 61 3.51 8.53 18.01
C GLU A 61 3.45 10.02 17.67
N VAL A 62 2.41 10.46 16.97
CA VAL A 62 2.31 11.85 16.48
C VAL A 62 1.55 12.75 17.45
N TYR A 63 0.55 12.21 18.15
CA TYR A 63 -0.31 13.00 19.06
C TYR A 63 -0.23 12.58 20.53
N GLU A 64 0.64 11.63 20.89
CA GLU A 64 0.87 11.19 22.28
C GLU A 64 -0.39 10.62 22.96
N PHE A 65 -1.32 10.04 22.19
CA PHE A 65 -2.51 9.41 22.75
C PHE A 65 -2.14 8.19 23.59
N ARG A 66 -2.98 7.91 24.59
CA ARG A 66 -2.84 6.71 25.42
C ARG A 66 -4.13 5.91 25.42
N PHE A 67 -4.08 4.73 24.82
CA PHE A 67 -5.16 3.76 24.84
C PHE A 67 -5.16 2.99 26.18
N THR A 68 -6.33 2.87 26.81
CA THR A 68 -6.54 2.13 28.05
C THR A 68 -7.96 1.58 28.11
N THR A 69 -8.18 0.51 28.88
CA THR A 69 -9.53 0.03 29.21
C THR A 69 -10.05 0.76 30.45
N ALA A 70 -11.35 1.07 30.47
CA ALA A 70 -12.02 1.58 31.67
C ALA A 70 -12.28 0.43 32.66
N GLU A 71 -12.13 0.70 33.95
CA GLU A 71 -12.48 -0.21 35.06
C GLU A 71 -13.83 0.16 35.70
#